data_AF-A0AB36V0V4-F1
#
_entry.id   AF-A0AB36V0V4-F1
#
_cell.length_a   1.000
_cell.length_b   1.000
_cell.length_c   1.000
_cell.angle_alpha   90.00
_cell.angle_beta   90.00
_cell.angle_gamma   90.00
#
_symmetry.space_group_name_H-M   'P 1'
#
loop_
_entity.id
_entity.type
_entity.pdbx_description
1 polymer ?
#
loop_
_entity_poly.entity_id
_entity_poly.type
_entity_poly.pdbx_seq_one_letter_code
_entity_poly.pdbx_strand_id
1 'polypeptide(L)'
;MRTSNPMLKKDKFHEEKTSASTMTIGGTIGKTFILLILLLAASVYSYVQMTQETMKIPVLIGIIIVTLIVAFVVIFVPRISPICAPIYAILQGVLLGSISAYYTMRFGDSIALTAVLLTISILFSMLVLYATRIVKVTKKFRAVVTVATLGIFIMYFIVFLLSILGVTVPYIHQGGTISIIISAIVIVVAALDLLLDFDSIEHGTHSGAPKYMEWYSAVGLMMTLVWLYLEILRLVSYIMKNKD
;
A
#
# COMPACT_ATOMS: atom_id res chain seq x y z
N MET A 1 -25.46 14.43 50.64
CA MET A 1 -24.21 14.49 51.44
C MET A 1 -23.07 14.91 50.51
N ARG A 2 -22.48 16.11 50.70
CA ARG A 2 -21.33 16.59 49.92
C ARG A 2 -20.07 15.98 50.53
N THR A 3 -19.34 15.17 49.78
CA THR A 3 -18.08 14.57 50.24
C THR A 3 -16.98 15.63 50.12
N SER A 4 -16.40 16.07 51.24
CA SER A 4 -15.30 17.05 51.29
C SER A 4 -13.93 16.46 50.92
N ASN A 5 -13.89 15.36 50.16
CA ASN A 5 -12.66 14.66 49.81
C ASN A 5 -12.04 15.31 48.56
N PRO A 6 -10.85 15.95 48.64
CA PRO A 6 -10.20 16.60 47.51
C PRO A 6 -9.78 15.63 46.38
N MET A 7 -9.65 14.33 46.68
CA MET A 7 -9.35 13.29 45.67
C MET A 7 -10.58 12.84 44.87
N LEU A 8 -11.79 12.97 45.43
CA LEU A 8 -13.04 12.49 44.82
C LEU A 8 -13.87 13.65 44.25
N LYS A 9 -13.20 14.68 43.70
CA LYS A 9 -13.90 15.71 42.93
C LYS A 9 -14.46 15.04 41.67
N LYS A 10 -15.80 15.02 41.57
CA LYS A 10 -16.53 14.50 40.39
C LYS A 10 -16.08 15.14 39.07
N ASP A 11 -15.49 16.34 39.13
CA ASP A 11 -14.89 16.99 37.96
C ASP A 11 -13.67 16.25 37.39
N LYS A 12 -12.90 15.51 38.22
CA LYS A 12 -11.80 14.67 37.73
C LYS A 12 -12.26 13.37 37.05
N PHE A 13 -13.51 12.97 37.25
CA PHE A 13 -14.10 11.84 36.53
C PHE A 13 -14.73 12.26 35.19
N HIS A 14 -14.85 13.56 34.92
CA HIS A 14 -15.30 14.09 33.63
C HIS A 14 -14.15 14.54 32.71
N GLU A 15 -12.91 14.58 33.21
CA GLU A 15 -11.70 14.87 32.44
C GLU A 15 -10.97 13.64 31.88
N GLU A 16 -11.41 12.43 32.23
CA GLU A 16 -11.13 11.25 31.42
C GLU A 16 -12.36 10.91 30.58
N LYS A 17 -12.65 11.75 29.59
CA LYS A 17 -13.02 11.17 28.29
C LYS A 17 -11.80 10.37 27.85
N THR A 18 -11.68 9.13 28.35
CA THR A 18 -10.88 8.10 27.70
C THR A 18 -11.20 8.25 26.23
N SER A 19 -10.23 8.69 25.45
CA SER A 19 -10.43 9.04 24.06
C SER A 19 -10.67 7.74 23.31
N ALA A 20 -11.88 7.17 23.44
CA ALA A 20 -12.52 6.39 22.42
C ALA A 20 -12.86 7.37 21.29
N SER A 21 -11.83 8.03 20.76
CA SER A 21 -11.95 8.85 19.57
C SER A 21 -12.37 7.89 18.47
N THR A 22 -13.51 8.16 17.88
CA THR A 22 -13.94 7.47 16.68
C THR A 22 -13.00 7.83 15.54
N MET A 23 -12.89 6.92 14.58
CA MET A 23 -12.13 7.07 13.36
C MET A 23 -12.63 8.30 12.59
N THR A 24 -11.70 9.11 12.11
CA THR A 24 -11.98 10.29 11.29
C THR A 24 -11.33 10.15 9.92
N ILE A 25 -11.94 10.75 8.91
CA ILE A 25 -11.36 10.81 7.56
C ILE A 25 -10.03 11.56 7.62
N GLY A 26 -10.02 12.74 8.26
CA GLY A 26 -8.80 13.56 8.42
C GLY A 26 -7.68 12.84 9.19
N GLY A 27 -8.02 12.09 10.25
CA GLY A 27 -7.06 11.32 11.02
C GLY A 27 -6.47 10.13 10.26
N THR A 28 -7.24 9.53 9.35
CA THR A 28 -6.77 8.48 8.42
C THR A 28 -5.85 9.07 7.38
N ILE A 29 -6.26 10.17 6.72
CA ILE A 29 -5.43 10.89 5.74
C ILE A 29 -4.09 11.29 6.35
N GLY A 30 -4.09 11.90 7.54
CA GLY A 30 -2.86 12.30 8.22
C GLY A 30 -1.91 11.13 8.49
N LYS A 31 -2.45 9.96 8.90
CA LYS A 31 -1.64 8.75 9.10
C LYS A 31 -1.11 8.19 7.80
N THR A 32 -1.92 8.17 6.74
CA THR A 32 -1.46 7.78 5.40
C THR A 32 -0.27 8.63 4.97
N PHE A 33 -0.32 9.96 5.15
CA PHE A 33 0.81 10.83 4.83
C PHE A 33 2.06 10.52 5.67
N ILE A 34 1.90 10.27 6.97
CA ILE A 34 3.03 9.87 7.83
C ILE A 34 3.66 8.56 7.31
N LEU A 35 2.84 7.55 7.00
CA LEU A 35 3.33 6.27 6.48
C LEU A 35 4.00 6.44 5.10
N LEU A 36 3.44 7.26 4.22
CA LEU A 36 4.04 7.55 2.91
C LEU A 36 5.40 8.25 3.04
N ILE A 37 5.54 9.21 3.96
CA ILE A 37 6.83 9.88 4.21
C ILE A 37 7.87 8.86 4.71
N LEU A 38 7.50 8.01 5.66
CA LEU A 38 8.39 6.95 6.17
C LEU A 38 8.80 5.98 5.07
N LEU A 39 7.85 5.57 4.24
CA LEU A 39 8.08 4.68 3.11
C LEU A 39 9.02 5.31 2.09
N LEU A 40 8.80 6.57 1.71
CA LEU A 40 9.64 7.29 0.75
C LEU A 40 11.06 7.49 1.29
N ALA A 41 11.20 7.88 2.56
CA ALA A 41 12.52 8.05 3.19
C ALA A 41 13.30 6.72 3.20
N ALA A 42 12.65 5.62 3.60
CA ALA A 42 13.26 4.29 3.58
C ALA A 42 13.57 3.81 2.16
N SER A 43 12.71 4.14 1.18
CA SER A 43 12.91 3.83 -0.24
C SER A 43 14.10 4.55 -0.82
N VAL A 44 14.26 5.85 -0.56
CA VAL A 44 15.42 6.63 -1.03
C VAL A 44 16.71 6.08 -0.40
N TYR A 45 16.69 5.82 0.91
CA TYR A 45 17.84 5.23 1.61
C TYR A 45 18.24 3.88 0.98
N SER A 46 17.28 2.97 0.78
CA SER A 46 17.56 1.67 0.20
C SER A 46 17.96 1.73 -1.27
N TYR A 47 17.42 2.67 -2.03
CA TYR A 47 17.79 2.90 -3.42
C TYR A 47 19.27 3.24 -3.53
N VAL A 48 19.74 4.22 -2.73
CA VAL A 48 21.15 4.63 -2.70
C VAL A 48 22.05 3.46 -2.31
N GLN A 49 21.69 2.71 -1.25
CA GLN A 49 22.48 1.55 -0.81
C GLN A 49 22.55 0.44 -1.86
N MET A 50 21.49 0.23 -2.64
CA MET A 50 21.51 -0.76 -3.72
C MET A 50 22.39 -0.29 -4.89
N THR A 51 22.30 0.99 -5.27
CA THR A 51 23.14 1.56 -6.35
C THR A 51 24.63 1.64 -6.00
N GLN A 52 24.97 1.68 -4.71
CA GLN A 52 26.35 1.67 -4.21
C GLN A 52 26.89 0.25 -3.96
N GLU A 53 26.11 -0.80 -4.27
CA GLU A 53 26.45 -2.21 -4.04
C GLU A 53 26.77 -2.56 -2.56
N THR A 54 26.37 -1.70 -1.62
CA THR A 54 26.59 -1.91 -0.18
C THR A 54 25.52 -2.81 0.45
N MET A 55 24.36 -2.96 -0.21
CA MET A 55 23.25 -3.79 0.26
C MET A 55 23.50 -5.28 -0.02
N LYS A 56 23.59 -6.09 1.04
CA LYS A 56 23.79 -7.54 0.93
C LYS A 56 22.45 -8.25 0.64
N ILE A 57 22.41 -9.14 -0.36
CA ILE A 57 21.23 -9.93 -0.73
C ILE A 57 20.57 -10.68 0.45
N PRO A 58 21.32 -11.30 1.40
CA PRO A 58 20.71 -11.95 2.57
C PRO A 58 19.90 -10.98 3.46
N VAL A 59 20.29 -9.71 3.54
CA VAL A 59 19.57 -8.69 4.30
C VAL A 59 18.22 -8.40 3.65
N LEU A 60 18.18 -8.33 2.32
CA LEU A 60 16.94 -8.13 1.57
C LEU A 60 15.96 -9.29 1.78
N ILE A 61 16.44 -10.53 1.75
CA ILE A 61 15.62 -11.72 2.03
C ILE A 61 15.05 -11.67 3.45
N GLY A 62 15.88 -11.29 4.43
CA GLY A 62 15.44 -11.09 5.82
C GLY A 62 14.33 -10.04 5.92
N ILE A 63 14.47 -8.91 5.21
CA ILE A 63 13.45 -7.86 5.17
C ILE A 63 12.16 -8.37 4.56
N ILE A 64 12.19 -9.10 3.43
CA ILE A 64 10.98 -9.67 2.80
C ILE A 64 10.19 -10.52 3.80
N ILE A 65 10.88 -11.41 4.53
CA ILE A 65 10.26 -12.29 5.51
C ILE A 65 9.64 -11.48 6.64
N VAL A 66 10.37 -10.52 7.20
CA VAL A 66 9.86 -9.68 8.31
C VAL A 66 8.67 -8.83 7.84
N THR A 67 8.75 -8.23 6.65
CA THR A 67 7.64 -7.46 6.06
C THR A 67 6.38 -8.31 5.91
N LEU A 68 6.53 -9.54 5.43
CA LEU A 68 5.42 -10.49 5.27
C LEU A 68 4.79 -10.83 6.63
N ILE A 69 5.61 -11.10 7.65
CA ILE A 69 5.13 -11.36 9.02
C ILE A 69 4.36 -10.15 9.54
N VAL A 70 4.92 -8.94 9.41
CA VAL A 70 4.26 -7.71 9.88
C VAL A 70 2.94 -7.47 9.13
N ALA A 71 2.89 -7.73 7.82
CA ALA A 71 1.66 -7.63 7.05
C ALA A 71 0.57 -8.58 7.58
N PHE A 72 0.90 -9.85 7.83
CA PHE A 72 -0.04 -10.80 8.44
C PHE A 72 -0.48 -10.37 9.84
N VAL A 73 0.43 -9.85 10.65
CA VAL A 73 0.12 -9.34 11.99
C VAL A 73 -0.89 -8.19 11.93
N VAL A 74 -0.75 -7.26 10.98
CA VAL A 74 -1.73 -6.17 10.78
C VAL A 74 -3.09 -6.71 10.35
N ILE A 75 -3.12 -7.68 9.44
CA ILE A 75 -4.36 -8.30 8.93
C ILE A 75 -5.11 -9.03 10.05
N PHE A 76 -4.41 -9.86 10.83
CA PHE A 76 -5.05 -10.68 11.88
C PHE A 76 -5.29 -9.92 13.18
N VAL A 77 -4.50 -8.88 13.48
CA VAL A 77 -4.59 -8.11 14.71
C VAL A 77 -4.64 -6.60 14.42
N PRO A 78 -5.77 -6.07 13.91
CA PRO A 78 -5.90 -4.64 13.58
C PRO A 78 -5.67 -3.69 14.76
N ARG A 79 -5.81 -4.18 16.00
CA ARG A 79 -5.64 -3.40 17.23
C ARG A 79 -4.20 -2.88 17.42
N ILE A 80 -3.19 -3.61 16.93
CA ILE A 80 -1.77 -3.22 17.03
C ILE A 80 -1.25 -2.44 15.81
N SER A 81 -2.14 -2.10 14.87
CA SER A 81 -1.83 -1.26 13.71
C SER A 81 -1.06 0.02 14.04
N PRO A 82 -1.30 0.76 15.15
CA PRO A 82 -0.53 1.96 15.45
C PRO A 82 0.99 1.74 15.58
N ILE A 83 1.42 0.54 15.98
CA ILE A 83 2.83 0.18 16.13
C ILE A 83 3.32 -0.53 14.87
N CYS A 84 2.53 -1.46 14.33
CA CYS A 84 2.91 -2.23 13.16
C CYS A 84 2.93 -1.40 11.87
N ALA A 85 2.09 -0.37 11.74
CA ALA A 85 1.98 0.42 10.51
C ALA A 85 3.28 1.19 10.17
N PRO A 86 3.91 1.96 11.08
CA PRO A 86 5.20 2.59 10.79
C PRO A 86 6.32 1.59 10.46
N ILE A 87 6.37 0.47 11.19
CA ILE A 87 7.35 -0.60 10.93
C ILE A 87 7.14 -1.17 9.53
N TYR A 88 5.89 -1.49 9.19
CA TYR A 88 5.52 -1.98 7.87
C TYR A 88 5.89 -0.97 6.78
N ALA A 89 5.60 0.32 6.96
CA ALA A 89 5.94 1.36 5.99
C ALA A 89 7.44 1.47 5.71
N ILE A 90 8.27 1.41 6.76
CA ILE A 90 9.73 1.44 6.61
C ILE A 90 10.22 0.20 5.86
N LEU A 91 9.81 -0.99 6.29
CA LEU A 91 10.24 -2.24 5.66
C LEU A 91 9.79 -2.32 4.20
N GLN A 92 8.53 -1.96 3.93
CA GLN A 92 7.99 -1.90 2.58
C GLN A 92 8.73 -0.86 1.74
N GLY A 93 9.10 0.29 2.32
CA GLY A 93 9.92 1.30 1.66
C GLY A 93 11.29 0.76 1.27
N VAL A 94 11.98 0.03 2.15
CA VAL A 94 13.27 -0.60 1.81
C VAL A 94 13.14 -1.58 0.65
N LEU A 95 12.09 -2.42 0.65
CA LEU A 95 11.82 -3.33 -0.47
C LEU A 95 11.53 -2.56 -1.77
N LEU A 96 10.70 -1.53 -1.70
CA LEU A 96 10.33 -0.71 -2.84
C LEU A 96 11.55 -0.02 -3.46
N GLY A 97 12.41 0.58 -2.62
CA GLY A 97 13.64 1.24 -3.06
C GLY A 97 14.63 0.27 -3.69
N SER A 98 14.77 -0.92 -3.09
CA SER A 98 15.60 -2.02 -3.62
C SER A 98 15.13 -2.49 -4.99
N ILE A 99 13.82 -2.73 -5.15
CA ILE A 99 13.23 -3.14 -6.43
C ILE A 99 13.39 -2.03 -7.46
N SER A 100 13.12 -0.78 -7.09
CA SER A 100 13.26 0.38 -7.98
C SER A 100 14.68 0.52 -8.50
N ALA A 101 15.68 0.39 -7.62
CA ALA A 101 17.10 0.42 -8.02
C ALA A 101 17.45 -0.72 -8.97
N TYR A 102 16.97 -1.94 -8.70
CA TYR A 102 17.17 -3.08 -9.60
C TYR A 102 16.60 -2.83 -11.01
N TYR A 103 15.41 -2.24 -11.10
CA TYR A 103 14.80 -1.86 -12.39
C TYR A 103 15.60 -0.75 -13.09
N THR A 104 16.02 0.28 -12.35
CA THR A 104 16.85 1.36 -12.88
C THR A 104 18.16 0.83 -13.47
N MET A 105 18.89 -0.02 -12.73
CA MET A 105 20.15 -0.60 -13.20
C MET A 105 19.99 -1.43 -14.47
N ARG A 106 18.82 -2.04 -14.68
CA ARG A 106 18.56 -2.92 -15.84
C ARG A 106 18.01 -2.21 -17.06
N PHE A 107 17.20 -1.18 -16.87
CA PHE A 107 16.36 -0.57 -17.92
C PHE A 107 16.53 0.96 -18.04
N GLY A 108 17.27 1.62 -17.14
CA GLY A 108 17.64 3.05 -17.23
C GLY A 108 17.16 3.93 -16.07
N ASP A 109 17.86 5.06 -15.87
CA ASP A 109 17.75 5.94 -14.70
C ASP A 109 16.39 6.60 -14.46
N SER A 110 15.56 6.77 -15.49
CA SER A 110 14.32 7.57 -15.39
C SER A 110 13.07 6.77 -15.00
N ILE A 111 13.14 5.43 -14.93
CA ILE A 111 11.96 4.57 -14.75
C ILE A 111 11.30 4.79 -13.39
N ALA A 112 12.11 4.80 -12.32
CA ALA A 112 11.61 4.93 -10.97
C ALA A 112 10.86 6.26 -10.79
N LEU A 113 11.40 7.36 -11.32
CA LEU A 113 10.79 8.69 -11.23
C LEU A 113 9.48 8.75 -12.04
N THR A 114 9.48 8.25 -13.28
CA THR A 114 8.24 8.19 -14.09
C THR A 114 7.16 7.37 -13.41
N ALA A 115 7.51 6.24 -12.81
CA ALA A 115 6.55 5.39 -12.09
C ALA A 115 5.97 6.11 -10.86
N VAL A 116 6.79 6.84 -10.09
CA VAL A 116 6.32 7.65 -8.96
C VAL A 116 5.33 8.71 -9.43
N LEU A 117 5.68 9.46 -10.49
CA LEU A 117 4.81 10.52 -11.03
C LEU A 117 3.47 9.96 -11.49
N LEU A 118 3.47 8.86 -12.25
CA LEU A 118 2.24 8.20 -12.69
C LEU A 118 1.39 7.70 -11.51
N THR A 119 2.02 7.14 -10.48
CA THR A 119 1.31 6.66 -9.28
C THR A 119 0.63 7.82 -8.56
N ILE A 120 1.33 8.93 -8.37
CA ILE A 120 0.78 10.15 -7.74
C ILE A 120 -0.34 10.73 -8.59
N SER A 121 -0.17 10.78 -9.92
CA SER A 121 -1.21 11.25 -10.84
C SER A 121 -2.47 10.40 -10.76
N ILE A 122 -2.34 9.06 -10.79
CA ILE A 122 -3.48 8.14 -10.69
C ILE A 122 -4.16 8.26 -9.33
N LEU A 123 -3.39 8.31 -8.24
CA LEU A 123 -3.93 8.52 -6.89
C LEU A 123 -4.74 9.82 -6.83
N PHE A 124 -4.18 10.93 -7.32
CA PHE A 124 -4.86 12.22 -7.30
C PHE A 124 -6.13 12.21 -8.18
N SER A 125 -6.06 11.64 -9.38
CA SER A 125 -7.22 11.47 -10.26
C SER A 125 -8.32 10.64 -9.60
N MET A 126 -7.97 9.52 -8.96
CA MET A 126 -8.95 8.67 -8.25
C MET A 126 -9.52 9.38 -7.03
N LEU A 127 -8.71 10.15 -6.29
CA LEU A 127 -9.18 10.95 -5.17
C LEU A 127 -10.18 12.01 -5.62
N VAL A 128 -9.89 12.74 -6.71
CA VAL A 128 -10.82 13.74 -7.28
C VAL A 128 -12.12 13.08 -7.73
N LEU A 129 -12.02 11.96 -8.44
CA LEU A 129 -13.17 11.22 -8.96
C LEU A 129 -14.06 10.66 -7.84
N TYR A 130 -13.46 10.21 -6.73
CA TYR A 130 -14.17 9.80 -5.52
C TYR A 130 -14.80 11.00 -4.79
N ALA A 131 -14.02 12.06 -4.54
CA ALA A 131 -14.46 13.25 -3.80
C ALA A 131 -15.61 13.98 -4.50
N THR A 132 -15.60 14.02 -5.83
CA THR A 132 -16.68 14.59 -6.65
C THR A 132 -17.92 13.69 -6.73
N ARG A 133 -17.85 12.46 -6.17
CA ARG A 133 -18.92 11.45 -6.21
C ARG A 133 -19.41 11.12 -7.62
N ILE A 134 -18.55 11.32 -8.64
CA ILE A 134 -18.83 10.97 -10.04
C ILE A 134 -18.99 9.45 -10.15
N VAL A 135 -18.13 8.69 -9.47
CA VAL A 135 -18.23 7.23 -9.39
C VAL A 135 -18.68 6.83 -7.99
N LYS A 136 -19.80 6.10 -7.94
CA LYS A 136 -20.36 5.56 -6.69
C LYS A 136 -19.95 4.09 -6.54
N VAL A 137 -19.33 3.76 -5.42
CA VAL A 137 -18.96 2.38 -5.08
C VAL A 137 -20.22 1.62 -4.67
N THR A 138 -20.80 0.88 -5.61
CA THR A 138 -21.96 0.01 -5.35
C THR A 138 -21.51 -1.37 -4.90
N LYS A 139 -22.43 -2.16 -4.30
CA LYS A 139 -22.16 -3.56 -3.93
C LYS A 139 -21.67 -4.39 -5.12
N LYS A 140 -22.25 -4.18 -6.32
CA LYS A 140 -21.82 -4.87 -7.55
C LYS A 140 -20.43 -4.44 -7.99
N PHE A 141 -20.14 -3.14 -7.96
CA PHE A 141 -18.81 -2.62 -8.28
C PHE A 141 -17.74 -3.20 -7.36
N ARG A 142 -17.98 -3.18 -6.04
CA ARG A 142 -17.10 -3.79 -5.04
C ARG A 142 -16.85 -5.28 -5.34
N ALA A 143 -17.91 -6.04 -5.59
CA ALA A 143 -17.78 -7.47 -5.91
C ALA A 143 -16.93 -7.74 -7.16
N VAL A 144 -17.14 -6.98 -8.24
CA VAL A 144 -16.39 -7.14 -9.50
C VAL A 144 -14.91 -6.84 -9.29
N VAL A 145 -14.59 -5.71 -8.64
CA VAL A 145 -13.19 -5.31 -8.41
C VAL A 145 -12.50 -6.29 -7.46
N THR A 146 -13.13 -6.70 -6.36
CA THR A 146 -12.56 -7.69 -5.44
C THR A 146 -12.30 -9.04 -6.12
N VAL A 147 -13.20 -9.51 -6.99
CA VAL A 147 -12.98 -10.74 -7.78
C VAL A 147 -11.82 -10.56 -8.77
N ALA A 148 -11.70 -9.39 -9.41
CA ALA A 148 -10.59 -9.09 -10.31
C ALA A 148 -9.25 -9.10 -9.55
N THR A 149 -9.17 -8.41 -8.41
CA THR A 149 -7.98 -8.40 -7.53
C THR A 149 -7.62 -9.81 -7.07
N LEU A 150 -8.60 -10.62 -6.66
CA LEU A 150 -8.37 -12.01 -6.25
C LEU A 150 -7.88 -12.87 -7.43
N GLY A 151 -8.44 -12.69 -8.63
CA GLY A 151 -8.00 -13.38 -9.84
C GLY A 151 -6.55 -13.07 -10.20
N ILE A 152 -6.15 -11.80 -10.11
CA ILE A 152 -4.76 -11.37 -10.33
C ILE A 152 -3.84 -11.98 -9.27
N PHE A 153 -4.27 -11.99 -8.00
CA PHE A 153 -3.51 -12.61 -6.92
C PHE A 153 -3.29 -14.11 -7.15
N ILE A 154 -4.35 -14.86 -7.53
CA ILE A 154 -4.26 -16.28 -7.85
C ILE A 154 -3.31 -16.52 -9.03
N MET A 155 -3.40 -15.68 -10.07
CA MET A 155 -2.49 -15.76 -11.22
C MET A 155 -1.03 -15.60 -10.78
N TYR A 156 -0.71 -14.57 -9.98
CA TYR A 156 0.65 -14.36 -9.45
C TYR A 156 1.11 -15.51 -8.56
N PHE A 157 0.22 -16.07 -7.76
CA PHE A 157 0.52 -17.22 -6.90
C PHE A 157 0.85 -18.49 -7.71
N ILE A 158 0.07 -18.77 -8.77
CA ILE A 158 0.35 -19.89 -9.67
C ILE A 158 1.71 -19.70 -10.36
N VAL A 159 1.97 -18.50 -10.88
CA VAL A 159 3.24 -18.17 -11.53
C VAL A 159 4.43 -18.33 -10.56
N PHE A 160 4.26 -17.91 -9.31
CA PHE A 160 5.26 -18.10 -8.26
C PHE A 160 5.53 -19.60 -7.99
N LEU A 161 4.48 -20.42 -7.86
CA LEU A 161 4.62 -21.87 -7.66
C LEU A 161 5.32 -22.56 -8.84
N LEU A 162 4.95 -22.21 -10.08
CA LEU A 162 5.59 -22.72 -11.29
C LEU A 162 7.08 -22.34 -11.34
N SER A 163 7.42 -21.13 -10.90
CA SER A 163 8.81 -20.67 -10.83
C SER A 163 9.66 -21.52 -9.86
N ILE A 164 9.09 -21.99 -8.73
CA ILE A 164 9.80 -22.88 -7.79
C ILE A 164 10.08 -24.25 -8.45
N LEU A 165 9.18 -24.70 -9.33
CA LEU A 165 9.32 -25.95 -10.09
C LEU A 165 10.25 -25.81 -11.31
N GLY A 166 10.88 -24.64 -11.51
CA GLY A 166 11.76 -24.37 -12.65
C GLY A 166 11.03 -24.12 -13.97
N VAL A 167 9.71 -24.03 -13.97
CA VAL A 167 8.91 -23.74 -15.16
C VAL A 167 8.77 -22.23 -15.29
N THR A 168 9.48 -21.65 -16.27
CA THR A 168 9.30 -20.23 -16.60
C THR A 168 8.09 -20.07 -17.52
N VAL A 169 7.06 -19.35 -17.06
CA VAL A 169 5.88 -19.07 -17.88
C VAL A 169 6.25 -18.04 -18.95
N PRO A 170 6.25 -18.40 -20.25
CA PRO A 170 6.49 -17.45 -21.33
C PRO A 170 5.38 -16.39 -21.36
N TYR A 171 5.64 -15.22 -21.95
CA TYR A 171 4.69 -14.10 -22.11
C TYR A 171 4.38 -13.23 -20.87
N ILE A 172 4.64 -13.67 -19.63
CA ILE A 172 4.53 -12.79 -18.44
C ILE A 172 5.85 -12.06 -18.15
N HIS A 173 7.00 -12.72 -18.39
CA HIS A 173 8.32 -12.20 -18.01
C HIS A 173 9.22 -11.80 -19.18
N GLN A 174 8.86 -12.17 -20.41
CA GLN A 174 9.76 -12.01 -21.55
C GLN A 174 9.62 -10.67 -22.29
N GLY A 175 8.65 -9.83 -21.92
CA GLY A 175 8.33 -8.61 -22.65
C GLY A 175 7.59 -8.93 -23.96
N GLY A 176 6.88 -7.92 -24.48
CA GLY A 176 6.01 -8.03 -25.65
C GLY A 176 4.64 -7.38 -25.43
N THR A 177 3.89 -7.19 -26.51
CA THR A 177 2.59 -6.49 -26.51
C THR A 177 1.58 -7.08 -25.52
N ILE A 178 1.59 -8.41 -25.34
CA ILE A 178 0.70 -9.10 -24.40
C ILE A 178 1.00 -8.72 -22.94
N SER A 179 2.28 -8.65 -22.55
CA SER A 179 2.68 -8.27 -21.18
C SER A 179 2.30 -6.83 -20.85
N ILE A 180 2.40 -5.94 -21.84
CA ILE A 180 1.98 -4.54 -21.73
C ILE A 180 0.47 -4.45 -21.48
N ILE A 181 -0.34 -5.17 -22.27
CA ILE A 181 -1.80 -5.18 -22.12
C ILE A 181 -2.21 -5.72 -20.74
N ILE A 182 -1.63 -6.85 -20.31
CA ILE A 182 -1.92 -7.44 -19.00
C ILE A 182 -1.56 -6.45 -17.88
N SER A 183 -0.37 -5.86 -17.92
CA SER A 183 0.06 -4.89 -16.91
C SER A 183 -0.85 -3.66 -16.89
N ALA A 184 -1.28 -3.15 -18.04
CA ALA A 184 -2.23 -2.05 -18.12
C ALA A 184 -3.59 -2.40 -17.47
N ILE A 185 -4.10 -3.62 -17.70
CA ILE A 185 -5.35 -4.09 -17.05
C ILE A 185 -5.17 -4.16 -15.54
N VAL A 186 -4.06 -4.70 -15.05
CA VAL A 186 -3.77 -4.79 -13.61
C VAL A 186 -3.67 -3.40 -12.98
N ILE A 187 -3.04 -2.43 -13.66
CA ILE A 187 -2.99 -1.02 -13.20
C ILE A 187 -4.39 -0.43 -13.08
N VAL A 188 -5.27 -0.68 -14.05
CA VAL A 188 -6.67 -0.22 -13.97
C VAL A 188 -7.36 -0.85 -12.76
N VAL A 189 -7.21 -2.16 -12.53
CA VAL A 189 -7.82 -2.83 -11.36
C VAL A 189 -7.26 -2.28 -10.04
N ALA A 190 -5.95 -2.11 -9.93
CA ALA A 190 -5.31 -1.52 -8.75
C ALA A 190 -5.78 -0.08 -8.50
N ALA A 191 -5.99 0.71 -9.55
CA ALA A 191 -6.54 2.05 -9.44
C ALA A 191 -8.02 2.04 -9.00
N LEU A 192 -8.81 1.04 -9.41
CA LEU A 192 -10.19 0.86 -8.95
C LEU A 192 -10.25 0.39 -7.48
N ASP A 193 -9.27 -0.39 -7.02
CA ASP A 193 -9.14 -0.78 -5.61
C ASP A 193 -8.96 0.45 -4.70
N LEU A 194 -8.26 1.50 -5.16
CA LEU A 194 -8.20 2.78 -4.42
C LEU A 194 -9.59 3.36 -4.14
N LEU A 195 -10.55 3.22 -5.05
CA LEU A 195 -11.93 3.67 -4.80
C LEU A 195 -12.60 2.83 -3.72
N LEU A 196 -12.33 1.53 -3.66
CA LEU A 196 -12.82 0.66 -2.59
C LEU A 196 -12.18 0.99 -1.24
N ASP A 197 -10.90 1.38 -1.23
CA ASP A 197 -10.19 1.84 -0.04
C ASP A 197 -10.82 3.12 0.50
N PHE A 198 -11.05 4.12 -0.35
CA PHE A 198 -11.70 5.37 0.04
C PHE A 198 -13.12 5.15 0.56
N ASP A 199 -13.90 4.30 -0.11
CA ASP A 199 -15.25 3.92 0.31
C ASP A 199 -15.25 3.20 1.66
N SER A 200 -14.28 2.32 1.89
CA SER A 200 -14.14 1.60 3.16
C SER A 200 -13.72 2.53 4.30
N ILE A 201 -12.86 3.52 4.03
CA ILE A 201 -12.52 4.59 4.98
C ILE A 201 -13.75 5.42 5.34
N GLU A 202 -14.52 5.87 4.34
CA GLU A 202 -15.72 6.66 4.56
C GLU A 202 -16.76 5.87 5.36
N HIS A 203 -17.05 4.62 4.99
CA HIS A 203 -17.97 3.75 5.73
C HIS A 203 -17.48 3.46 7.16
N GLY A 204 -16.18 3.24 7.37
CA GLY A 204 -15.60 3.02 8.68
C GLY A 204 -15.77 4.22 9.61
N THR A 205 -15.61 5.43 9.09
CA THR A 205 -15.83 6.67 9.85
C THR A 205 -17.30 6.91 10.17
N HIS A 206 -18.22 6.69 9.22
CA HIS A 206 -19.67 6.79 9.45
C HIS A 206 -20.19 5.75 10.45
N SER A 207 -19.58 4.57 10.50
CA SER A 207 -19.94 3.50 11.44
C SER A 207 -19.35 3.71 12.84
N GLY A 208 -18.61 4.80 13.07
CA GLY A 208 -17.99 5.08 14.37
C GLY A 208 -16.88 4.11 14.77
N ALA A 209 -16.12 3.59 13.78
CA ALA A 209 -15.03 2.66 14.04
C ALA A 209 -14.01 3.23 15.05
N PRO A 210 -13.31 2.39 15.83
CA PRO A 210 -12.37 2.87 16.83
C PRO A 210 -11.13 3.53 16.21
N LYS A 211 -10.48 4.46 16.92
CA LYS A 211 -9.31 5.24 16.43
C LYS A 211 -8.20 4.43 15.77
N TYR A 212 -7.90 3.23 16.28
CA TYR A 212 -6.82 2.41 15.73
C TYR A 212 -7.09 1.96 14.28
N MET A 213 -8.36 1.97 13.84
CA MET A 213 -8.73 1.68 12.45
C MET A 213 -8.24 2.75 11.47
N GLU A 214 -7.92 3.97 11.93
CA GLU A 214 -7.26 4.97 11.08
C GLU A 214 -5.88 4.48 10.62
N TRP A 215 -5.13 3.78 11.49
CA TRP A 215 -3.85 3.18 11.12
C TRP A 215 -4.02 1.96 10.22
N TYR A 216 -5.00 1.11 10.54
CA TYR A 216 -5.31 -0.06 9.73
C TYR A 216 -5.69 0.33 8.29
N SER A 217 -6.58 1.32 8.15
CA SER A 217 -7.02 1.79 6.83
C SER A 217 -5.91 2.51 6.08
N ALA A 218 -5.04 3.24 6.79
CA ALA A 218 -3.85 3.84 6.18
C ALA A 218 -2.87 2.79 5.65
N VAL A 219 -2.70 1.66 6.35
CA VAL A 219 -1.89 0.53 5.86
C VAL A 219 -2.52 -0.11 4.62
N GLY A 220 -3.84 -0.34 4.62
CA GLY A 220 -4.55 -0.89 3.46
C GLY A 220 -4.35 -0.03 2.21
N LEU A 221 -4.61 1.27 2.33
CA LEU A 221 -4.40 2.24 1.24
C LEU A 221 -2.93 2.26 0.79
N MET A 222 -1.97 2.19 1.72
CA MET A 222 -0.55 2.09 1.38
C MET A 222 -0.20 0.79 0.64
N MET A 223 -0.79 -0.35 1.00
CA MET A 223 -0.60 -1.63 0.29
C MET A 223 -1.07 -1.51 -1.16
N THR A 224 -2.25 -0.95 -1.39
CA THR A 224 -2.80 -0.71 -2.74
C THR A 224 -1.91 0.24 -3.52
N LEU A 225 -1.42 1.32 -2.90
CA LEU A 225 -0.51 2.27 -3.55
C LEU A 225 0.82 1.65 -3.95
N VAL A 226 1.43 0.84 -3.08
CA VAL A 226 2.69 0.14 -3.39
C VAL A 226 2.47 -0.88 -4.50
N TRP A 227 1.36 -1.60 -4.48
CA TRP A 227 1.01 -2.53 -5.55
C TRP A 227 0.84 -1.81 -6.89
N LEU A 228 0.07 -0.72 -6.94
CA LEU A 228 -0.10 0.12 -8.11
C LEU A 228 1.25 0.62 -8.64
N TYR A 229 2.14 1.10 -7.75
CA TYR A 229 3.47 1.54 -8.13
C TYR A 229 4.29 0.43 -8.80
N LEU A 230 4.34 -0.77 -8.21
CA LEU A 230 5.11 -1.89 -8.75
C LEU A 230 4.61 -2.31 -10.13
N GLU A 231 3.30 -2.23 -10.37
CA GLU A 231 2.73 -2.54 -11.69
C GLU A 231 3.04 -1.46 -12.72
N ILE A 232 2.99 -0.18 -12.34
CA ILE A 232 3.43 0.92 -13.21
C ILE A 232 4.92 0.80 -13.53
N LEU A 233 5.75 0.49 -12.53
CA LEU A 233 7.19 0.27 -12.71
C LEU A 233 7.43 -0.85 -13.73
N ARG A 234 6.69 -1.94 -13.61
CA ARG A 234 6.71 -3.06 -14.54
C ARG A 234 6.25 -2.65 -15.94
N LEU A 235 5.15 -1.91 -16.08
CA LEU A 235 4.67 -1.41 -17.37
C LEU A 235 5.72 -0.55 -18.07
N VAL A 236 6.29 0.42 -17.37
CA VAL A 236 7.32 1.33 -17.91
C VAL A 236 8.55 0.53 -18.35
N SER A 237 8.93 -0.50 -17.59
CA SER A 237 10.05 -1.38 -17.97
C SER A 237 9.81 -2.12 -19.29
N TYR A 238 8.58 -2.58 -19.55
CA TYR A 238 8.24 -3.25 -20.81
C TYR A 238 8.25 -2.27 -21.99
N ILE A 239 7.75 -1.05 -21.79
CA ILE A 239 7.75 -0.01 -22.82
C ILE A 239 9.18 0.38 -23.19
N MET A 240 10.07 0.51 -22.21
CA MET A 240 11.48 0.83 -22.47
C MET A 240 12.22 -0.33 -23.14
N LYS A 241 12.02 -1.57 -22.68
CA LYS A 241 12.62 -2.75 -23.32
C LYS A 241 12.23 -2.91 -24.80
N ASN A 242 11.02 -2.47 -25.19
CA ASN A 242 10.52 -2.60 -26.56
C ASN A 242 10.93 -1.42 -27.48
N LYS A 243 11.66 -0.43 -26.97
CA LYS A 243 12.24 0.65 -27.78
C LYS A 243 13.65 0.33 -28.31
N ASP A 244 14.31 -0.67 -27.73
CA ASP A 244 15.57 -1.25 -28.20
C ASP A 244 15.31 -2.49 -29.07
#